data_AF-A0A836UET3-F1
#
_entry.id   AF-A0A836UET3-F1
#
_cell.length_a   1.000
_cell.length_b   1.000
_cell.length_c   1.000
_cell.angle_alpha   90.00
_cell.angle_beta   90.00
_cell.angle_gamma   90.00
#
_symmetry.space_group_name_H-M   'P 1'
#
loop_
_entity.id
_entity.type
_entity.pdbx_description
1 polymer ?
#
loop_
_entity_poly.entity_id
_entity_poly.type
_entity_poly.pdbx_seq_one_letter_code
_entity_poly.pdbx_strand_id
1 'polypeptide(L)'
;MMRTKEEITRTIRAQFVNVRERGRILALGLKARADIAATRRRLRSTFADLGETVYAKLDAGEAVDLAENLGEFKLRIEGLKAELRQREEALKVILDGEAEEEEAAE
;
A
#
# COMPACT_ATOMS: atom_id res chain seq x y z
N MET A 1 -43.44 -22.16 5.46
CA MET A 1 -43.95 -21.29 4.38
C MET A 1 -42.97 -21.33 3.23
N MET A 2 -43.45 -21.52 2.00
CA MET A 2 -42.61 -21.57 0.79
C MET A 2 -42.29 -20.13 0.37
N ARG A 3 -40.99 -19.75 0.31
CA ARG A 3 -40.60 -18.42 -0.18
C ARG A 3 -41.08 -18.24 -1.62
N THR A 4 -41.59 -17.06 -1.93
CA THR A 4 -42.06 -16.76 -3.29
C THR A 4 -40.88 -16.68 -4.26
N LYS A 5 -41.09 -16.95 -5.56
CA LYS A 5 -40.02 -16.86 -6.58
C LYS A 5 -39.36 -15.48 -6.60
N GLU A 6 -40.11 -14.43 -6.26
CA GLU A 6 -39.65 -13.05 -6.17
C GLU A 6 -38.72 -12.85 -4.97
N GLU A 7 -39.07 -13.41 -3.80
CA GLU A 7 -38.20 -13.40 -2.61
C GLU A 7 -36.88 -14.12 -2.89
N ILE A 8 -36.93 -15.29 -3.53
CA ILE A 8 -35.72 -16.05 -3.89
C ILE A 8 -34.83 -15.23 -4.83
N THR A 9 -35.41 -14.63 -5.88
CA THR A 9 -34.67 -13.81 -6.84
C THR A 9 -34.03 -12.59 -6.18
N ARG A 10 -34.74 -11.95 -5.24
CA ARG A 10 -34.24 -10.80 -4.49
C ARG A 10 -33.08 -11.19 -3.58
N THR A 11 -33.19 -12.30 -2.85
CA THR A 11 -32.11 -12.82 -2.00
C THR A 11 -30.87 -13.15 -2.83
N ILE A 12 -31.04 -13.85 -3.97
CA ILE A 12 -29.93 -14.20 -4.86
C ILE A 12 -29.25 -12.92 -5.39
N ARG A 13 -30.03 -11.91 -5.84
CA ARG A 13 -29.46 -10.64 -6.31
C ARG A 13 -28.68 -9.91 -5.21
N ALA A 14 -29.19 -9.88 -3.97
CA ALA A 14 -28.49 -9.28 -2.84
C ALA A 14 -27.17 -10.00 -2.53
N GLN A 15 -27.16 -11.33 -2.56
CA GLN A 15 -25.93 -12.12 -2.40
C GLN A 15 -24.90 -11.84 -3.49
N PHE A 16 -25.31 -11.73 -4.75
CA PHE A 16 -24.39 -11.41 -5.85
C PHE A 16 -23.76 -10.01 -5.72
N VAL A 17 -24.53 -9.02 -5.27
CA VAL A 17 -24.01 -7.66 -5.02
C VAL A 17 -22.97 -7.71 -3.89
N ASN A 18 -23.28 -8.41 -2.80
CA ASN A 18 -22.36 -8.57 -1.67
C ASN A 18 -21.03 -9.24 -2.07
N VAL A 19 -21.09 -10.36 -2.82
CA VAL A 19 -19.88 -11.05 -3.31
C VAL A 19 -19.04 -10.16 -4.23
N ARG A 20 -19.71 -9.36 -5.09
CA ARG A 20 -19.03 -8.42 -5.99
C ARG A 20 -18.30 -7.32 -5.20
N GLU A 21 -18.93 -6.78 -4.16
CA GLU A 21 -18.33 -5.74 -3.32
C GLU A 21 -17.10 -6.28 -2.58
N ARG A 22 -17.21 -7.45 -1.94
CA ARG A 22 -16.08 -8.14 -1.30
C ARG A 22 -14.94 -8.40 -2.27
N GLY A 23 -15.25 -8.89 -3.47
CA GLY A 23 -14.24 -9.11 -4.53
C GLY A 23 -13.53 -7.82 -4.94
N ARG A 24 -14.24 -6.69 -4.97
CA ARG A 24 -13.65 -5.37 -5.25
C ARG A 24 -12.74 -4.91 -4.12
N ILE A 25 -13.16 -5.02 -2.86
CA ILE A 25 -12.37 -4.64 -1.68
C ILE A 25 -11.07 -5.46 -1.63
N LEU A 26 -11.15 -6.78 -1.81
CA LEU A 26 -9.98 -7.65 -1.87
C LEU A 26 -9.00 -7.25 -2.99
N ALA A 27 -9.52 -6.94 -4.18
CA ALA A 27 -8.69 -6.50 -5.31
C ALA A 27 -7.97 -5.17 -5.00
N LEU A 28 -8.68 -4.22 -4.37
CA LEU A 28 -8.10 -2.94 -3.95
C LEU A 28 -7.04 -3.14 -2.86
N GLY A 29 -7.32 -3.97 -1.86
CA GLY A 29 -6.38 -4.30 -0.78
C GLY A 29 -5.11 -4.98 -1.30
N LEU A 30 -5.25 -5.94 -2.22
CA LEU A 30 -4.11 -6.60 -2.86
C LEU A 30 -3.26 -5.62 -3.68
N LYS A 31 -3.90 -4.73 -4.45
CA LYS A 31 -3.18 -3.68 -5.19
C LYS A 31 -2.41 -2.76 -4.25
N ALA A 32 -3.06 -2.25 -3.19
CA ALA A 32 -2.42 -1.38 -2.21
C ALA A 32 -1.21 -2.07 -1.53
N ARG A 33 -1.34 -3.35 -1.17
CA ARG A 33 -0.22 -4.15 -0.63
C ARG A 33 0.93 -4.30 -1.62
N ALA A 34 0.64 -4.53 -2.91
CA ALA A 34 1.66 -4.61 -3.95
C ALA A 34 2.40 -3.29 -4.12
N ASP A 35 1.69 -2.16 -4.12
CA ASP A 35 2.26 -0.82 -4.22
C ASP A 35 3.14 -0.48 -3.00
N ILE A 36 2.69 -0.83 -1.79
CA ILE A 36 3.49 -0.73 -0.56
C ILE A 36 4.80 -1.53 -0.69
N ALA A 37 4.72 -2.78 -1.13
CA ALA A 37 5.90 -3.63 -1.31
C ALA A 37 6.87 -3.04 -2.35
N ALA A 38 6.36 -2.50 -3.46
CA ALA A 38 7.17 -1.82 -4.45
C ALA A 38 7.87 -0.57 -3.88
N THR A 39 7.19 0.20 -3.03
CA THR A 39 7.76 1.37 -2.34
C THR A 39 8.88 0.97 -1.39
N ARG A 40 8.66 -0.08 -0.58
CA ARG A 40 9.68 -0.61 0.33
C ARG A 40 10.90 -1.12 -0.42
N ARG A 41 10.72 -1.73 -1.59
CA ARG A 41 11.83 -2.12 -2.49
C ARG A 41 12.61 -0.91 -2.98
N ARG A 42 11.91 0.12 -3.48
CA ARG A 42 12.55 1.38 -3.90
C ARG A 42 13.32 2.03 -2.76
N LEU A 43 12.75 2.07 -1.55
CA LEU A 43 13.41 2.63 -0.37
C LEU A 43 14.72 1.89 -0.04
N ARG A 44 14.70 0.55 -0.04
CA ARG A 44 15.91 -0.26 0.18
C ARG A 44 16.97 -0.03 -0.90
N SER A 45 16.57 0.06 -2.17
CA SER A 45 17.49 0.39 -3.27
C SER A 45 18.14 1.75 -3.04
N THR A 46 17.35 2.79 -2.75
CA THR A 46 17.89 4.14 -2.50
C THR A 46 18.88 4.16 -1.34
N PHE A 47 18.66 3.38 -0.28
CA PHE A 47 19.63 3.24 0.81
C PHE A 47 20.90 2.49 0.39
N ALA A 48 20.78 1.48 -0.48
CA ALA A 48 21.94 0.78 -1.03
C ALA A 48 22.77 1.72 -1.91
N ASP A 49 22.12 2.46 -2.82
CA ASP A 49 22.75 3.45 -3.71
C ASP A 49 23.47 4.54 -2.89
N LEU A 50 22.84 5.00 -1.79
CA LEU A 50 23.45 5.94 -0.84
C LEU A 50 24.71 5.34 -0.22
N GLY A 51 24.64 4.11 0.27
CA GLY A 51 25.78 3.42 0.87
C GLY A 51 26.94 3.24 -0.10
N GLU A 52 26.65 2.84 -1.34
CA GLU A 52 27.64 2.69 -2.41
C GLU A 52 28.31 4.03 -2.75
N THR A 53 27.51 5.10 -2.88
CA THR A 53 28.03 6.45 -3.14
C THR A 53 28.96 6.93 -2.02
N VAL A 54 28.56 6.73 -0.76
CA VAL A 54 29.36 7.10 0.40
C VAL A 54 30.66 6.31 0.43
N TYR A 55 30.58 4.99 0.19
CA TYR A 55 31.75 4.13 0.19
C TYR A 55 32.75 4.53 -0.90
N ALA A 56 32.29 4.78 -2.13
CA ALA A 56 33.14 5.21 -3.23
C ALA A 56 33.89 6.52 -2.94
N LYS A 57 33.23 7.48 -2.29
CA LYS A 57 33.87 8.74 -1.87
C LYS A 57 34.94 8.52 -0.81
N LEU A 58 34.64 7.70 0.20
CA LEU A 58 35.61 7.38 1.25
C LEU A 58 36.83 6.63 0.67
N ASP A 59 36.62 5.70 -0.26
CA ASP A 59 37.69 4.98 -0.95
C ASP A 59 38.58 5.91 -1.79
N ALA A 60 37.98 6.92 -2.42
CA ALA A 60 38.70 7.99 -3.13
C ALA A 60 39.40 9.01 -2.20
N GLY A 61 39.24 8.89 -0.88
CA GLY A 61 39.77 9.84 0.10
C GLY A 61 39.04 11.20 0.13
N GLU A 62 37.84 11.27 -0.44
CA GLU A 62 37.02 12.48 -0.48
C GLU A 62 36.28 12.70 0.84
N ALA A 63 36.09 13.97 1.21
CA ALA A 63 35.26 14.33 2.34
C ALA A 63 33.76 14.11 2.00
N VAL A 64 33.06 13.39 2.87
CA VAL A 64 31.62 13.15 2.74
C VAL A 64 30.84 14.22 3.51
N ASP A 65 30.45 15.29 2.83
CA ASP A 65 29.48 16.26 3.37
C ASP A 65 28.03 15.76 3.16
N LEU A 66 27.31 15.52 4.26
CA LEU A 66 25.91 15.10 4.27
C LEU A 66 24.94 16.15 3.68
N ALA A 67 25.27 17.44 3.79
CA ALA A 67 24.41 18.53 3.34
C ALA A 67 24.54 18.78 1.83
N GLU A 68 25.77 18.85 1.32
CA GLU A 68 26.01 19.11 -0.12
C GLU A 68 25.94 17.84 -0.97
N ASN A 69 26.53 16.73 -0.52
CA ASN A 69 26.68 15.55 -1.38
C ASN A 69 25.50 14.58 -1.32
N LEU A 70 24.75 14.58 -0.21
CA LEU A 70 23.75 13.55 0.09
C LEU A 70 22.34 14.11 0.25
N GLY A 71 22.15 15.41 -0.01
CA GLY A 71 20.86 16.08 0.06
C GLY A 71 19.81 15.46 -0.85
N GLU A 72 20.20 15.03 -2.06
CA GLU A 72 19.28 14.35 -3.00
C GLU A 72 18.79 13.01 -2.43
N PHE A 73 19.68 12.19 -1.87
CA PHE A 73 19.31 10.94 -1.22
C PHE A 73 18.36 11.18 -0.04
N LYS A 74 18.63 12.20 0.78
CA LYS A 74 17.76 12.58 1.89
C LYS A 74 16.35 12.91 1.39
N LEU A 75 16.23 13.80 0.40
CA LEU A 75 14.93 14.19 -0.18
C LEU A 75 14.20 12.98 -0.76
N ARG A 76 14.90 12.12 -1.49
CA ARG A 76 14.32 10.92 -2.09
C ARG A 76 13.85 9.91 -1.04
N ILE A 77 14.62 9.70 0.02
CA ILE A 77 14.25 8.83 1.15
C ILE A 77 13.03 9.39 1.89
N GLU A 78 13.01 10.69 2.18
CA GLU A 78 11.88 11.35 2.84
C GLU A 78 10.61 11.27 1.98
N GLY A 79 10.73 11.51 0.68
CA GLY A 79 9.63 11.35 -0.28
C GLY A 79 9.07 9.92 -0.30
N LEU A 80 9.94 8.91 -0.41
CA LEU A 80 9.52 7.50 -0.38
C LEU A 80 8.89 7.10 0.96
N LYS A 81 9.36 7.65 2.09
CA LYS A 81 8.75 7.43 3.41
C LYS A 81 7.37 8.08 3.53
N ALA A 82 7.18 9.26 2.96
CA ALA A 82 5.88 9.92 2.91
C ALA A 82 4.91 9.14 2.01
N GLU A 83 5.35 8.74 0.82
CA GLU A 83 4.59 7.92 -0.12
C GLU A 83 4.19 6.57 0.51
N LEU A 84 5.10 5.94 1.26
CA LEU A 84 4.82 4.70 1.98
C LEU A 84 3.73 4.89 3.04
N ARG A 85 3.84 5.93 3.90
CA ARG A 85 2.84 6.24 4.93
C ARG A 85 1.46 6.47 4.33
N GLN A 86 1.38 7.28 3.28
CA GLN A 86 0.11 7.55 2.59
C GLN A 86 -0.54 6.26 2.06
N ARG A 87 0.26 5.33 1.51
CA ARG A 87 -0.26 4.04 1.03
C ARG A 87 -0.70 3.12 2.16
N GLU A 88 0.04 3.10 3.27
CA GLU A 88 -0.33 2.32 4.45
C GLU A 88 -1.63 2.83 5.08
N GLU A 89 -1.82 4.16 5.14
CA GLU A 89 -3.07 4.79 5.55
C GLU A 89 -4.23 4.44 4.59
N ALA A 90 -4.00 4.52 3.28
CA ALA A 90 -5.02 4.16 2.29
C ALA A 90 -5.42 2.67 2.39
N LEU A 91 -4.46 1.76 2.62
CA LEU A 91 -4.76 0.35 2.86
C LEU A 91 -5.58 0.16 4.14
N LYS A 92 -5.25 0.90 5.21
CA LYS A 92 -6.02 0.85 6.46
C LYS A 92 -7.49 1.23 6.21
N VAL A 93 -7.76 2.31 5.47
CA VAL A 93 -9.13 2.72 5.12
C VAL A 93 -9.87 1.64 4.33
N ILE A 94 -9.19 0.94 3.40
CA ILE A 94 -9.81 -0.16 2.63
C ILE A 94 -10.21 -1.33 3.54
N LEU A 95 -9.36 -1.68 4.52
CA LEU A 95 -9.60 -2.79 5.44
C LEU A 95 -10.60 -2.43 6.55
N ASP A 96 -10.55 -1.21 7.07
CA ASP A 96 -11.51 -0.74 8.08
C ASP A 96 -12.93 -0.66 7.47
N GLY A 97 -13.06 -0.26 6.21
CA GLY A 97 -14.33 -0.34 5.48
C GLY A 97 -14.82 -1.78 5.23
N GLU A 98 -13.92 -2.76 5.13
CA GLU A 98 -14.27 -4.19 5.05
C GLU A 98 -14.83 -4.69 6.39
N ALA A 99 -14.23 -4.29 7.50
CA ALA A 99 -14.65 -4.70 8.84
C ALA A 99 -16.05 -4.16 9.21
N GLU A 100 -16.34 -2.89 8.89
CA GLU A 100 -17.67 -2.30 9.11
C GLU A 100 -18.77 -2.97 8.25
N GLU A 101 -18.44 -3.37 7.01
CA GLU A 101 -19.37 -4.08 6.13
C GLU A 101 -19.59 -5.55 6.54
N GLU A 102 -18.59 -6.21 7.14
CA GLU A 102 -18.75 -7.55 7.72
C GLU A 102 -19.60 -7.53 8.99
N GLU A 103 -19.38 -6.59 9.92
CA GLU A 103 -20.19 -6.46 11.13
C GLU A 103 -21.67 -6.12 10.84
N ALA A 104 -21.95 -5.34 9.78
CA ALA A 104 -23.32 -5.02 9.37
C ALA A 104 -24.06 -6.17 8.65
N ALA A 105 -23.34 -7.23 8.26
CA ALA A 105 -23.87 -8.36 7.50
C ALA A 105 -24.11 -9.63 8.36
N GLU A 106 -23.64 -9.66 9.62
CA GLU A 106 -23.96 -10.67 10.64
C GLU A 106 -25.25 -10.35 11.42
#